data_AF-A0A7R9DQX4-F1
#
_entry.id   AF-A0A7R9DQX4-F1
#
_cell.length_a   1.000
_cell.length_b   1.000
_cell.length_c   1.000
_cell.angle_alpha   90.00
_cell.angle_beta   90.00
_cell.angle_gamma   90.00
#
_symmetry.space_group_name_H-M   'P 1'
#
loop_
_entity.id
_entity.type
_entity.pdbx_description
1 polymer ?
#
loop_
_entity_poly.entity_id
_entity_poly.type
_entity_poly.pdbx_seq_one_letter_code
_entity_poly.pdbx_strand_id
1 'polypeptide(L)'
;MKQTISIVTVLNCSPQMSGGHRLQDSVMSPSSPYEFLKVWESLEDPNLMSHARLLRGLEPSDLTIVLGNKLDGNMLRTILTCLEQHFLTRREDGQLALQYLQALSKAERFSVVIMFLTDKE
;
A
#
# COMPACT_ATOMS: atom_id res chain seq x y z
N MET A 1 -29.11 -8.60 -1.76
CA MET A 1 -28.97 -7.55 -0.74
C MET A 1 -27.50 -7.21 -0.63
N LYS A 2 -27.11 -5.97 -0.96
CA LYS A 2 -25.72 -5.51 -0.91
C LYS A 2 -25.43 -5.13 0.55
N GLN A 3 -24.55 -5.86 1.21
CA GLN A 3 -24.08 -5.51 2.55
C GLN A 3 -22.83 -4.64 2.40
N THR A 4 -22.99 -3.35 2.70
CA THR A 4 -21.91 -2.38 2.84
C THR A 4 -21.20 -2.68 4.16
N ILE A 5 -19.95 -3.14 4.10
CA ILE A 5 -19.11 -3.36 5.27
C ILE A 5 -18.41 -2.04 5.59
N SER A 6 -18.89 -1.37 6.64
CA SER A 6 -18.23 -0.20 7.24
C SER A 6 -16.95 -0.64 7.96
N ILE A 7 -15.79 -0.30 7.39
CA ILE A 7 -14.48 -0.49 8.02
C ILE A 7 -14.17 0.78 8.83
N VAL A 8 -14.77 0.91 10.01
CA VAL A 8 -14.39 1.97 10.97
C VAL A 8 -14.38 1.39 12.37
N THR A 9 -13.44 0.52 12.68
CA THR A 9 -13.08 0.18 14.07
C THR A 9 -11.69 -0.42 14.07
N VAL A 10 -10.67 0.42 14.29
CA VAL A 10 -9.64 0.23 15.33
C VAL A 10 -8.64 1.38 15.23
N LEU A 11 -8.73 2.34 16.15
CA LEU A 11 -7.57 3.06 16.71
C LEU A 11 -8.07 3.86 17.91
N ASN A 12 -8.13 3.16 19.05
CA ASN A 12 -8.09 3.77 20.37
C ASN A 12 -6.65 3.68 20.86
N CYS A 13 -5.90 4.79 20.78
CA CYS A 13 -4.73 5.07 21.62
C CYS A 13 -4.72 6.58 21.92
N SER A 14 -4.65 6.89 23.21
CA SER A 14 -4.88 8.18 23.88
C SER A 14 -3.84 9.28 23.61
N PRO A 15 -4.07 10.53 24.11
CA PRO A 15 -3.62 11.76 23.44
C PRO A 15 -2.48 12.57 24.11
N GLN A 16 -2.03 13.61 23.38
CA GLN A 16 -1.28 14.83 23.77
C GLN A 16 0.27 14.73 23.69
N MET A 17 1.06 15.65 23.08
CA MET A 17 0.99 17.12 22.99
C MET A 17 1.76 17.76 21.81
N SER A 18 1.28 18.94 21.42
CA SER A 18 1.99 20.16 20.98
C SER A 18 2.57 20.30 19.56
N GLY A 19 1.84 21.07 18.74
CA GLY A 19 2.44 22.23 18.04
C GLY A 19 2.41 22.22 16.51
N GLY A 20 1.50 23.01 15.93
CA GLY A 20 1.75 23.69 14.65
C GLY A 20 1.04 23.14 13.40
N HIS A 21 -0.06 23.80 13.03
CA HIS A 21 -0.61 23.93 11.67
C HIS A 21 -1.12 22.68 10.91
N ARG A 22 -2.47 22.62 10.92
CA ARG A 22 -3.39 22.44 9.77
C ARG A 22 -3.61 21.02 9.22
N LEU A 23 -4.91 20.67 9.24
CA LEU A 23 -5.62 19.54 8.62
C LEU A 23 -5.69 18.27 9.48
N GLN A 24 -6.57 18.34 10.49
CA GLN A 24 -7.16 17.18 11.14
C GLN A 24 -8.35 16.65 10.32
N ASP A 25 -8.47 15.33 10.34
CA ASP A 25 -9.67 14.54 10.09
C ASP A 25 -10.17 14.42 8.64
N SER A 26 -9.56 13.48 7.92
CA SER A 26 -10.31 12.50 7.12
C SER A 26 -9.49 11.23 7.01
N VAL A 27 -9.68 10.34 8.00
CA VAL A 27 -9.40 8.91 7.84
C VAL A 27 -10.32 8.42 6.72
N MET A 28 -9.82 8.41 5.48
CA MET A 28 -10.56 7.88 4.34
C MET A 28 -9.66 6.96 3.56
N SER A 29 -10.17 5.73 3.36
CA SER A 29 -9.86 4.87 2.23
C SER A 29 -9.44 5.74 1.02
N PRO A 30 -8.28 5.48 0.40
CA PRO A 30 -7.78 6.32 -0.67
C PRO A 30 -8.81 6.32 -1.81
N SER A 31 -9.64 7.35 -1.85
CA SER A 31 -10.73 7.48 -2.81
C SER A 31 -10.21 7.93 -4.18
N SER A 32 -8.89 8.13 -4.30
CA SER A 32 -8.17 8.48 -5.50
C SER A 32 -6.75 7.92 -5.45
N PRO A 33 -6.19 7.43 -6.59
CA PRO A 33 -4.79 7.04 -6.74
C PRO A 33 -3.79 8.01 -6.12
N TYR A 34 -4.05 9.30 -6.22
CA TYR A 34 -3.17 10.35 -5.69
C TYR A 34 -3.05 10.31 -4.16
N GLU A 35 -4.15 10.11 -3.44
CA GLU A 35 -4.14 10.06 -1.98
C GLU A 35 -3.39 8.82 -1.47
N PHE A 36 -3.56 7.67 -2.13
CA PHE A 36 -2.77 6.49 -1.78
C PHE A 36 -1.28 6.77 -1.93
N LEU A 37 -0.86 7.34 -3.06
CA LEU A 37 0.56 7.61 -3.34
C LEU A 37 1.14 8.61 -2.34
N LYS A 38 0.38 9.66 -2.01
CA LYS A 38 0.79 10.65 -1.02
C LYS A 38 0.95 10.02 0.37
N VAL A 39 0.01 9.18 0.79
CA VAL A 39 0.13 8.45 2.05
C VAL A 39 1.34 7.52 1.98
N TRP A 40 1.46 6.70 0.94
CA TRP A 40 2.57 5.77 0.72
C TRP A 40 3.94 6.45 0.85
N GLU A 41 4.14 7.58 0.17
CA GLU A 41 5.41 8.34 0.22
C GLU A 41 5.66 8.97 1.60
N SER A 42 4.60 9.31 2.34
CA SER A 42 4.72 9.89 3.69
C SER A 42 4.97 8.86 4.80
N LEU A 43 4.87 7.56 4.49
CA LEU A 43 5.08 6.50 5.46
C LEU A 43 6.58 6.29 5.72
N GLU A 44 7.04 6.78 6.86
CA GLU A 44 8.37 6.45 7.38
C GLU A 44 8.24 5.38 8.46
N ASP A 45 8.42 4.11 8.07
CA ASP A 45 8.42 2.99 8.99
C ASP A 45 9.44 1.93 8.53
N PRO A 46 10.50 1.66 9.32
CA PRO A 46 11.53 0.69 8.95
C PRO A 46 11.00 -0.75 8.87
N ASN A 47 9.89 -1.04 9.55
CA ASN A 47 9.31 -2.38 9.60
C ASN A 47 8.21 -2.60 8.54
N LEU A 48 7.88 -1.60 7.72
CA LEU A 48 6.83 -1.65 6.69
C LEU A 48 5.44 -2.12 7.18
N MET A 49 5.18 -2.07 8.49
CA MET A 49 3.88 -2.39 9.09
C MET A 49 2.81 -1.39 8.67
N SER A 50 3.15 -0.10 8.58
CA SER A 50 2.23 0.93 8.09
C SER A 50 1.88 0.72 6.61
N HIS A 51 2.88 0.34 5.80
CA HIS A 51 2.70 -0.03 4.40
C HIS A 51 1.81 -1.28 4.26
N ALA A 52 2.01 -2.29 5.12
CA ALA A 52 1.21 -3.51 5.10
C ALA A 52 -0.27 -3.24 5.43
N ARG A 53 -0.52 -2.34 6.39
CA ARG A 53 -1.89 -1.91 6.73
C ARG A 53 -2.54 -1.15 5.58
N LEU A 54 -1.80 -0.24 4.94
CA LEU A 54 -2.28 0.49 3.77
C LEU A 54 -2.61 -0.46 2.62
N LEU A 55 -1.73 -1.43 2.32
CA LEU A 55 -2.00 -2.47 1.33
C LEU A 55 -3.21 -3.32 1.69
N ARG A 56 -3.34 -3.80 2.94
CA ARG A 56 -4.52 -4.59 3.37
C ARG A 56 -5.84 -3.83 3.25
N GLY A 57 -5.82 -2.49 3.25
CA GLY A 57 -6.99 -1.65 3.03
C GLY A 57 -7.34 -1.41 1.57
N LEU A 58 -6.50 -1.86 0.63
CA LEU A 58 -6.69 -1.71 -0.82
C LEU A 58 -7.14 -3.04 -1.42
N GLU A 59 -8.00 -3.04 -2.42
CA GLU A 59 -8.24 -4.26 -3.20
C GLU A 59 -7.07 -4.52 -4.15
N PRO A 60 -6.60 -5.77 -4.33
CA PRO A 60 -5.55 -6.06 -5.30
C PRO A 60 -5.84 -5.53 -6.71
N SER A 61 -7.10 -5.54 -7.15
CA SER A 61 -7.53 -4.99 -8.44
C SER A 61 -7.26 -3.48 -8.55
N ASP A 62 -7.41 -2.74 -7.46
CA ASP A 62 -7.20 -1.30 -7.41
C ASP A 62 -5.72 -0.93 -7.36
N LEU A 63 -4.85 -1.86 -6.94
CA LEU A 63 -3.40 -1.63 -6.89
C LEU A 63 -2.86 -1.21 -8.26
N THR A 64 -3.29 -1.86 -9.34
CA THR A 64 -2.86 -1.50 -10.70
C THR A 64 -3.31 -0.09 -11.09
N ILE A 65 -4.52 0.32 -10.68
CA ILE A 65 -5.10 1.64 -10.98
C ILE A 65 -4.36 2.73 -10.19
N VAL A 66 -4.09 2.46 -8.92
CA VAL A 66 -3.43 3.37 -8.00
C VAL A 66 -1.96 3.60 -8.38
N LEU A 67 -1.25 2.53 -8.73
CA LEU A 67 0.13 2.61 -9.17
C LEU A 67 0.26 3.26 -10.53
N GLY A 68 -0.66 2.98 -11.47
CA GLY A 68 -0.70 3.58 -12.81
C GLY A 68 0.69 3.72 -13.46
N ASN A 69 1.07 4.97 -13.73
CA ASN A 69 2.39 5.35 -14.25
C ASN A 69 3.37 5.89 -13.19
N LYS A 70 3.02 5.76 -11.91
CA LYS A 70 3.80 6.22 -10.77
C LYS A 70 4.65 5.14 -10.13
N LEU A 71 4.47 3.87 -10.53
CA LEU A 71 5.34 2.78 -10.10
C LEU A 71 6.81 3.06 -10.48
N ASP A 72 7.68 3.02 -9.48
CA ASP A 72 9.12 3.11 -9.59
C ASP A 72 9.81 1.93 -8.86
N GLY A 73 11.14 1.84 -8.97
CA GLY A 73 11.93 0.75 -8.39
C GLY A 73 11.91 0.69 -6.87
N ASN A 74 11.92 1.84 -6.19
CA ASN A 74 11.85 1.89 -4.74
C ASN A 74 10.46 1.48 -4.24
N MET A 75 9.40 1.98 -4.88
CA MET A 75 8.03 1.57 -4.57
C MET A 75 7.82 0.07 -4.79
N LEU A 76 8.30 -0.47 -5.92
CA LEU A 76 8.27 -1.92 -6.19
C LEU A 76 9.00 -2.72 -5.09
N ARG A 77 10.21 -2.30 -4.72
CA ARG A 77 11.00 -2.96 -3.67
C ARG A 77 10.28 -2.94 -2.32
N THR A 78 9.66 -1.81 -1.96
CA THR A 78 8.91 -1.67 -0.72
C THR A 78 7.67 -2.57 -0.71
N ILE A 79 6.93 -2.67 -1.82
CA ILE A 79 5.79 -3.60 -1.94
C ILE A 79 6.27 -5.04 -1.75
N LEU A 80 7.33 -5.46 -2.45
CA LEU A 80 7.83 -6.84 -2.36
C LEU A 80 8.31 -7.20 -0.96
N THR A 81 9.11 -6.33 -0.33
CA THR A 81 9.57 -6.52 1.05
C THR A 81 8.39 -6.58 2.03
N CYS A 82 7.38 -5.73 1.81
CA CYS A 82 6.18 -5.71 2.64
C CYS A 82 5.39 -7.03 2.52
N LEU A 83 5.20 -7.55 1.29
CA LEU A 83 4.53 -8.82 1.06
C LEU A 83 5.28 -9.98 1.74
N GLU A 84 6.60 -10.03 1.58
CA GLU A 84 7.45 -11.04 2.20
C GLU A 84 7.33 -11.03 3.73
N GLN A 85 7.43 -9.85 4.35
CA GLN A 85 7.47 -9.72 5.81
C GLN A 85 6.10 -9.84 6.49
N HIS A 86 5.02 -9.39 5.83
CA HIS A 86 3.71 -9.23 6.50
C HIS A 86 2.57 -10.08 5.95
N PHE A 87 2.73 -10.63 4.74
CA PHE A 87 1.68 -11.41 4.06
C PHE A 87 2.07 -12.89 3.87
N LEU A 88 3.37 -13.21 3.81
CA LEU A 88 3.82 -14.61 3.73
C LEU A 88 3.99 -15.27 5.11
N THR A 89 3.78 -14.53 6.20
CA THR A 89 3.89 -15.05 7.58
C THR A 89 2.75 -15.99 7.96
N ARG A 90 1.57 -15.86 7.33
CA ARG A 90 0.45 -16.80 7.51
C ARG A 90 0.04 -17.42 6.18
N ARG A 91 -0.29 -18.70 6.23
CA ARG A 91 -0.71 -19.47 5.04
C ARG A 91 -1.98 -18.91 4.39
N GLU A 92 -2.87 -18.33 5.18
CA GLU A 92 -4.12 -17.71 4.73
C GLU A 92 -3.90 -16.42 3.91
N ASP A 93 -2.83 -15.67 4.21
CA ASP A 93 -2.48 -14.41 3.55
C ASP A 93 -1.69 -14.63 2.24
N GLY A 94 -1.17 -15.85 2.00
CA GLY A 94 -0.39 -16.17 0.80
C GLY A 94 -1.17 -16.00 -0.51
N GLN A 95 -2.48 -16.27 -0.50
CA GLN A 95 -3.35 -16.04 -1.66
C GLN A 95 -3.53 -14.55 -1.94
N LEU A 96 -3.55 -13.72 -0.89
CA LEU A 96 -3.64 -12.27 -1.04
C LEU A 96 -2.32 -11.69 -1.57
N ALA A 97 -1.19 -12.18 -1.07
CA ALA A 97 0.13 -11.81 -1.61
C ALA A 97 0.25 -12.14 -3.11
N LEU A 98 -0.22 -13.32 -3.52
CA LEU A 98 -0.23 -13.71 -4.93
C LEU A 98 -1.09 -12.77 -5.78
N GLN A 99 -2.27 -12.38 -5.29
CA GLN A 99 -3.14 -11.43 -5.99
C GLN A 99 -2.48 -10.06 -6.16
N TYR A 100 -1.77 -9.56 -5.15
CA TYR A 100 -1.01 -8.32 -5.29
C TYR A 100 0.12 -8.44 -6.32
N LEU A 101 0.88 -9.54 -6.32
CA LEU A 101 1.92 -9.76 -7.32
C LEU A 101 1.33 -9.84 -8.74
N GLN A 102 0.18 -10.46 -8.90
CA GLN A 102 -0.54 -10.52 -10.18
C GLN A 102 -1.09 -9.16 -10.62
N ALA A 103 -1.51 -8.31 -9.70
CA ALA A 103 -1.94 -6.95 -10.02
C ALA A 103 -0.75 -6.04 -10.38
N LEU A 104 0.36 -6.22 -9.66
CA LEU A 104 1.60 -5.48 -9.87
C LEU A 104 2.20 -5.76 -11.24
N SER A 105 2.18 -7.02 -11.68
CA SER A 105 2.67 -7.40 -13.02
C SER A 105 1.85 -6.83 -14.18
N LYS A 106 0.63 -6.37 -13.90
CA LYS A 106 -0.26 -5.71 -14.88
C LYS A 106 -0.12 -4.19 -14.88
N ALA A 107 0.66 -3.60 -13.98
CA ALA A 107 0.85 -2.15 -13.94
C ALA A 107 1.62 -1.66 -15.18
N GLU A 108 1.22 -0.52 -15.73
CA GLU A 108 1.73 0.03 -16.99
C GLU A 108 3.27 0.16 -16.99
N ARG A 109 3.84 0.63 -15.87
CA ARG A 109 5.29 0.80 -15.73
C ARG A 109 6.03 -0.40 -15.16
N PHE A 110 5.36 -1.51 -14.88
CA PHE A 110 6.02 -2.69 -14.31
C PHE A 110 7.17 -3.18 -15.20
N SER A 111 6.94 -3.32 -16.51
CA SER A 111 7.98 -3.75 -17.45
C SER A 111 9.17 -2.80 -17.49
N VAL A 112 8.92 -1.48 -17.40
CA VAL A 112 9.98 -0.47 -17.40
C VAL A 112 10.82 -0.59 -16.13
N VAL A 113 10.17 -0.68 -14.97
CA VAL A 113 10.86 -0.81 -13.67
C VAL A 113 11.67 -2.10 -13.61
N ILE A 114 11.12 -3.23 -14.08
CA ILE A 114 11.85 -4.50 -14.11
C ILE A 114 13.08 -4.40 -15.03
N MET A 115 12.99 -3.75 -16.20
CA MET A 115 14.17 -3.56 -17.08
C MET A 115 15.31 -2.86 -16.35
N PHE A 116 15.01 -1.81 -15.57
CA PHE A 116 16.01 -1.10 -14.77
C PHE A 116 16.55 -1.91 -13.58
N LEU A 117 15.81 -2.89 -13.08
CA LEU A 117 16.28 -3.81 -12.03
C LEU A 117 17.07 -5.00 -12.57
N THR A 118 16.87 -5.35 -13.84
CA THR A 118 17.62 -6.42 -14.53
C THR A 118 18.94 -5.96 -15.13
N ASP A 119 19.13 -4.66 -15.28
CA ASP A 119 20.44 -4.08 -15.59
C ASP A 119 21.30 -4.24 -14.34
N LYS A 120 22.05 -5.35 -14.32
CA LYS A 120 23.03 -5.67 -13.29
C LYS A 120 24.04 -4.52 -13.20
N GLU A 121 24.26 -4.02 -11.98
CA GLU A 121 25.62 -3.60 -11.62
C GLU A 121 26.61 -4.77 -11.82
#